data_AF-A0A1M5VGT9-F1
#
_entry.id   AF-A0A1M5VGT9-F1
#
_cell.length_a   1.000
_cell.length_b   1.000
_cell.length_c   1.000
_cell.angle_alpha   90.00
_cell.angle_beta   90.00
_cell.angle_gamma   90.00
#
_symmetry.space_group_name_H-M   'P 1'
#
loop_
_entity.id
_entity.type
_entity.pdbx_description
1 polymer ?
#
loop_
_entity_poly.entity_id
_entity_poly.type
_entity_poly.pdbx_seq_one_letter_code
_entity_poly.pdbx_strand_id
1 'polypeptide(L)'
;MAKLKYSFQDKSLVSIKGERWKDIPGFEGFYKASNMGRIKSLDRVIPHPRLNQQFVAGRILSQSIAKNRNIKTGEPMIDLRVSLSKEGSQFYFNTRRVIYSTFVREINYEDDGMYVINKDGDGYNNCVKNLKLVTKSEKSQRVFIRERADSYLKTADRSKWKNYGGYTRRLPVKQYSIKGKLMGHYESIREASQKTGCGQKEIILVARGIHHQTKGYIWRYA
;
A
#
# COMPACT_ATOMS: atom_id res chain seq x y z
N MET A 1 -18.58 11.75 -34.27
CA MET A 1 -17.29 11.29 -33.72
C MET A 1 -17.48 10.97 -32.24
N ALA A 2 -17.14 9.76 -31.79
CA ALA A 2 -17.28 9.40 -30.37
C ALA A 2 -16.38 10.30 -29.52
N LYS A 3 -16.94 10.93 -28.47
CA LYS A 3 -16.14 11.68 -27.49
C LYS A 3 -15.16 10.70 -26.84
N LEU A 4 -13.86 10.92 -27.06
CA LEU A 4 -12.82 10.15 -26.39
C LEU A 4 -12.94 10.41 -24.88
N LYS A 5 -13.11 9.33 -24.11
CA LYS A 5 -13.28 9.43 -22.65
C LYS A 5 -11.95 9.69 -21.95
N TYR A 6 -10.86 9.20 -22.52
CA TYR A 6 -9.52 9.31 -21.94
C TYR A 6 -8.50 9.82 -22.94
N SER A 7 -7.54 10.60 -22.46
CA SER A 7 -6.47 11.21 -23.25
C SER A 7 -5.66 10.19 -24.06
N PHE A 8 -5.32 9.03 -23.47
CA PHE A 8 -4.52 8.01 -24.15
C PHE A 8 -5.18 7.39 -25.39
N GLN A 9 -6.50 7.57 -25.55
CA GLN A 9 -7.24 7.08 -26.71
C GLN A 9 -7.06 8.00 -27.92
N ASP A 10 -6.67 9.27 -27.70
CA ASP A 10 -6.38 10.23 -28.76
C ASP A 10 -5.02 9.96 -29.38
N LYS A 11 -5.04 9.41 -30.61
CA LYS A 11 -3.84 9.12 -31.39
C LYS A 11 -3.41 10.27 -32.31
N SER A 12 -4.05 11.42 -32.24
CA SER A 12 -3.65 12.60 -33.01
C SER A 12 -2.30 13.13 -32.52
N LEU A 13 -1.47 13.59 -33.45
CA LEU A 13 -0.22 14.28 -33.13
C LEU A 13 -0.45 15.71 -32.63
N VAL A 14 -1.68 16.22 -32.79
CA VAL A 14 -2.09 17.53 -32.27
C VAL A 14 -2.05 17.47 -30.74
N SER A 15 -1.45 18.49 -30.14
CA SER A 15 -1.38 18.58 -28.68
C SER A 15 -2.73 19.00 -28.11
N ILE A 16 -3.14 18.34 -27.02
CA ILE A 16 -4.36 18.72 -26.30
C ILE A 16 -4.08 20.05 -25.57
N LYS A 17 -5.11 20.88 -25.36
CA LYS A 17 -4.95 22.16 -24.65
C LYS A 17 -4.30 21.97 -23.28
N GLY A 18 -3.15 22.60 -23.05
CA GLY A 18 -2.39 22.51 -21.79
C GLY A 18 -1.51 21.26 -21.64
N GLU A 19 -1.36 20.49 -22.71
CA GLU A 19 -0.47 19.34 -22.75
C GLU A 19 1.00 19.78 -22.90
N ARG A 20 1.87 19.13 -22.14
CA ARG A 20 3.32 19.33 -22.16
C ARG A 20 4.01 18.00 -22.37
N TRP A 21 5.00 17.98 -23.25
CA TRP A 21 5.77 16.80 -23.61
C TRP A 21 7.19 16.91 -23.05
N LYS A 22 7.71 15.80 -22.50
CA LYS A 22 9.08 15.66 -22.01
C LYS A 22 9.68 14.33 -22.50
N ASP A 23 10.99 14.29 -22.67
CA ASP A 23 11.70 13.05 -22.99
C ASP A 23 11.58 12.03 -21.86
N ILE A 24 11.42 10.77 -22.22
CA ILE A 24 11.33 9.67 -21.25
C ILE A 24 12.75 9.32 -20.80
N PRO A 25 13.06 9.33 -19.49
CA PRO A 25 14.37 8.94 -18.98
C PRO A 25 14.83 7.58 -19.51
N GLY A 26 16.06 7.51 -20.03
CA GLY A 26 16.67 6.32 -20.65
C GLY A 26 16.26 6.07 -22.12
N PHE A 27 15.31 6.86 -22.63
CA PHE A 27 14.71 6.75 -23.96
C PHE A 27 14.69 8.11 -24.70
N GLU A 28 15.61 8.99 -24.34
CA GLU A 28 15.77 10.34 -24.90
C GLU A 28 16.02 10.26 -26.40
N GLY A 29 15.38 11.15 -27.17
CA GLY A 29 15.47 11.14 -28.64
C GLY A 29 14.65 10.04 -29.32
N PHE A 30 14.13 9.05 -28.59
CA PHE A 30 13.27 8.00 -29.12
C PHE A 30 11.80 8.19 -28.76
N TYR A 31 11.50 8.63 -27.54
CA TYR A 31 10.14 8.75 -27.04
C TYR A 31 9.93 9.94 -26.11
N LYS A 32 8.72 10.52 -26.15
CA LYS A 32 8.26 11.57 -25.23
C LYS A 32 6.98 11.15 -24.52
N ALA A 33 6.88 11.53 -23.25
CA ALA A 33 5.68 11.39 -22.43
C ALA A 33 4.98 12.73 -22.27
N SER A 34 3.66 12.70 -22.22
CA SER A 34 2.80 13.86 -21.99
C SER A 34 2.32 13.90 -20.55
N ASN A 35 2.18 15.10 -19.98
CA ASN A 35 1.63 15.29 -18.64
C ASN A 35 0.17 14.79 -18.51
N MET A 36 -0.52 14.54 -19.62
CA MET A 36 -1.87 13.99 -19.68
C MET A 36 -1.89 12.45 -19.80
N GLY A 37 -0.74 11.80 -19.81
CA GLY A 37 -0.64 10.34 -19.86
C GLY A 37 -0.57 9.74 -21.26
N ARG A 38 -0.34 10.57 -22.30
CA ARG A 38 -0.02 10.08 -23.66
C ARG A 38 1.48 9.83 -23.80
N ILE A 39 1.85 8.94 -24.70
CA ILE A 39 3.25 8.63 -25.01
C ILE A 39 3.39 8.62 -26.53
N LYS A 40 4.44 9.26 -27.05
CA LYS A 40 4.71 9.30 -28.49
C LYS A 40 6.12 8.83 -28.80
N SER A 41 6.28 8.13 -29.92
CA SER A 41 7.59 7.93 -30.54
C SER A 41 7.96 9.16 -31.35
N LEU A 42 9.26 9.41 -31.46
CA LEU A 42 9.83 10.40 -32.35
C LEU A 42 10.24 9.75 -33.67
N ASP A 43 10.40 10.58 -34.69
CA ASP A 43 10.98 10.19 -35.97
C ASP A 43 12.40 9.66 -35.74
N ARG A 44 12.71 8.50 -36.32
CA ARG A 44 14.02 7.87 -36.14
C ARG A 44 14.35 6.93 -37.28
N VAL A 45 15.64 6.70 -37.48
CA VAL A 45 16.15 5.68 -38.39
C VAL A 45 16.59 4.48 -37.57
N ILE A 46 16.09 3.29 -37.92
CA ILE A 46 16.43 2.04 -37.25
C ILE A 46 17.14 1.09 -38.22
N PRO A 47 18.03 0.19 -37.74
CA PRO A 47 18.58 -0.87 -38.56
C PRO A 47 17.46 -1.78 -39.10
N HIS A 48 17.54 -2.13 -40.39
CA HIS A 48 16.57 -3.03 -41.04
C HIS A 48 17.31 -4.17 -41.76
N PRO A 49 16.96 -5.44 -41.50
CA PRO A 49 17.70 -6.60 -42.02
C PRO A 49 17.91 -6.63 -43.54
N ARG A 50 16.98 -6.05 -44.31
CA ARG A 50 17.04 -6.05 -45.79
C ARG A 50 17.46 -4.71 -46.41
N LEU A 51 17.26 -3.60 -45.70
CA LEU A 51 17.42 -2.24 -46.25
C LEU A 51 18.64 -1.53 -45.67
N ASN A 52 19.40 -2.22 -44.81
CA ASN A 52 20.39 -1.68 -43.89
C ASN A 52 19.77 -0.75 -42.84
N GLN A 53 18.99 0.25 -43.27
CA GLN A 53 18.30 1.22 -42.42
C GLN A 53 16.86 1.47 -42.90
N GLN A 54 15.99 1.88 -41.98
CA GLN A 54 14.60 2.25 -42.27
C GLN A 54 14.20 3.48 -41.43
N PHE A 55 13.60 4.47 -42.09
CA PHE A 55 12.96 5.59 -41.41
C PHE A 55 11.60 5.15 -40.82
N VAL A 56 11.37 5.48 -39.56
CA VAL A 56 10.13 5.22 -38.84
C VAL A 56 9.58 6.55 -38.33
N ALA A 57 8.42 6.93 -38.87
CA ALA A 57 7.71 8.12 -38.43
C ALA A 57 7.20 7.97 -36.98
N GLY A 58 7.34 9.05 -36.22
CA GLY A 58 6.82 9.23 -34.89
C GLY A 58 5.29 9.17 -34.86
N ARG A 59 4.75 8.59 -33.79
CA ARG A 59 3.31 8.44 -33.61
C ARG A 59 2.95 8.40 -32.13
N ILE A 60 1.70 8.71 -31.81
CA ILE A 60 1.17 8.40 -30.47
C ILE A 60 1.08 6.87 -30.32
N LEU A 61 1.71 6.35 -29.28
CA LEU A 61 1.73 4.92 -29.01
C LEU A 61 0.39 4.45 -28.44
N SER A 62 -0.04 3.28 -28.89
CA SER A 62 -1.17 2.59 -28.29
C SER A 62 -0.76 2.05 -26.91
N GLN A 63 -1.64 2.17 -25.93
CA GLN A 63 -1.43 1.61 -24.61
C GLN A 63 -2.33 0.38 -24.45
N SER A 64 -1.74 -0.74 -24.04
CA SER A 64 -2.48 -1.96 -23.75
C SER A 64 -3.11 -1.89 -22.36
N ILE A 65 -4.30 -2.46 -22.24
CA ILE A 65 -5.08 -2.44 -21.00
C ILE A 65 -4.92 -3.79 -20.31
N ALA A 66 -4.20 -3.82 -19.19
CA ALA A 66 -4.14 -4.97 -18.30
C ALA A 66 -5.27 -4.88 -17.27
N LYS A 67 -6.08 -5.94 -17.17
CA LYS A 67 -7.23 -6.00 -16.26
C LYS A 67 -7.05 -7.16 -15.28
N ASN A 68 -7.10 -6.85 -13.99
CA ASN A 68 -7.09 -7.85 -12.92
C ASN A 68 -8.45 -7.85 -12.23
N ARG A 69 -9.25 -8.91 -12.46
CA ARG A 69 -10.59 -9.02 -11.87
C ARG A 69 -10.49 -9.15 -10.35
N ASN A 70 -11.31 -8.38 -9.63
CA ASN A 70 -11.49 -8.60 -8.20
C ASN A 70 -12.67 -9.57 -7.98
N ILE A 71 -12.44 -10.63 -7.20
CA ILE A 71 -13.43 -11.67 -6.97
C ILE A 71 -14.59 -11.14 -6.11
N LYS A 72 -14.30 -10.26 -5.14
CA LYS A 72 -15.28 -9.73 -4.18
C LYS A 72 -16.20 -8.69 -4.80
N THR A 73 -15.63 -7.66 -5.44
CA THR A 73 -16.43 -6.53 -5.98
C THR A 73 -16.79 -6.71 -7.45
N GLY A 74 -16.19 -7.67 -8.17
CA GLY A 74 -16.36 -7.85 -9.61
C GLY A 74 -15.66 -6.79 -10.47
N GLU A 75 -15.44 -5.60 -9.92
CA GLU A 75 -14.75 -4.50 -10.60
C GLU A 75 -13.27 -4.84 -10.86
N PRO A 76 -12.77 -4.70 -12.09
CA PRO A 76 -11.36 -4.96 -12.37
C PRO A 76 -10.47 -3.81 -11.90
N MET A 77 -9.27 -4.13 -11.41
CA MET A 77 -8.17 -3.18 -11.35
C MET A 77 -7.58 -3.03 -12.76
N ILE A 78 -7.43 -1.77 -13.19
CA ILE A 78 -6.96 -1.43 -14.53
C ILE A 78 -5.55 -0.86 -14.48
N ASP A 79 -4.68 -1.38 -15.34
CA ASP A 79 -3.32 -0.91 -15.54
C ASP A 79 -3.08 -0.66 -17.04
N LEU A 80 -2.71 0.57 -17.41
CA LEU A 80 -2.22 0.85 -18.75
C LEU A 80 -0.75 0.49 -18.88
N ARG A 81 -0.39 -0.16 -19.99
CA ARG A 81 0.98 -0.53 -20.32
C ARG A 81 1.37 0.00 -21.69
N VAL A 82 2.65 0.30 -21.84
CA VAL A 82 3.26 0.75 -23.10
C VAL A 82 4.49 -0.09 -23.37
N SER A 83 4.77 -0.34 -24.66
CA SER A 83 6.01 -0.96 -25.09
C SER A 83 6.92 0.09 -25.70
N LEU A 84 8.15 0.19 -25.19
CA LEU A 84 9.20 1.06 -25.72
C LEU A 84 10.33 0.18 -26.21
N SER A 85 10.78 0.41 -27.44
CA SER A 85 11.91 -0.31 -28.03
C SER A 85 13.12 0.61 -28.20
N LYS A 86 14.31 0.12 -27.82
CA LYS A 86 15.61 0.79 -27.98
C LYS A 86 16.64 -0.28 -28.34
N GLU A 87 17.48 -0.01 -29.34
CA GLU A 87 18.60 -0.89 -29.74
C GLU A 87 18.17 -2.36 -30.00
N GLY A 88 17.05 -2.55 -30.70
CA GLY A 88 16.53 -3.89 -31.00
C GLY A 88 15.84 -4.61 -29.83
N SER A 89 15.95 -4.09 -28.61
CA SER A 89 15.29 -4.65 -27.42
C SER A 89 13.95 -3.96 -27.15
N GLN A 90 12.93 -4.73 -26.75
CA GLN A 90 11.60 -4.22 -26.40
C GLN A 90 11.36 -4.32 -24.89
N PHE A 91 10.96 -3.20 -24.29
CA PHE A 91 10.70 -3.06 -22.86
C PHE A 91 9.22 -2.77 -22.62
N TYR A 92 8.64 -3.41 -21.61
CA TYR A 92 7.24 -3.21 -21.22
C TYR A 92 7.16 -2.41 -19.94
N PHE A 93 6.52 -1.25 -20.01
CA PHE A 93 6.37 -0.37 -18.86
C PHE A 93 4.91 -0.15 -18.49
N ASN A 94 4.66 0.09 -17.21
CA ASN A 94 3.37 0.61 -16.78
C ASN A 94 3.33 2.12 -17.06
N THR A 95 2.31 2.58 -17.79
CA THR A 95 2.19 3.98 -18.22
C THR A 95 2.30 4.92 -17.02
N ARG A 96 1.59 4.65 -15.92
CA ARG A 96 1.59 5.55 -14.76
C ARG A 96 3.00 5.76 -14.18
N ARG A 97 3.85 4.72 -14.22
CA ARG A 97 5.23 4.80 -13.73
C ARG A 97 6.07 5.67 -14.64
N VAL A 98 5.97 5.47 -15.95
CA VAL A 98 6.69 6.27 -16.96
C VAL A 98 6.31 7.75 -16.85
N ILE A 99 5.01 8.04 -16.78
CA ILE A 99 4.55 9.43 -16.68
C ILE A 99 5.03 10.08 -15.39
N TYR A 100 5.00 9.36 -14.26
CA TYR A 100 5.50 9.89 -13.01
C TYR A 100 7.02 10.11 -13.05
N SER A 101 7.79 9.15 -13.59
CA SER A 101 9.25 9.26 -13.66
C SER A 101 9.70 10.41 -14.55
N THR A 102 9.00 10.65 -15.65
CA THR A 102 9.31 11.76 -16.56
C THR A 102 8.99 13.15 -15.99
N PHE A 103 7.94 13.29 -15.18
CA PHE A 103 7.46 14.61 -14.75
C PHE A 103 7.78 14.98 -13.30
N VAL A 104 8.01 14.00 -12.42
CA VAL A 104 8.15 14.23 -10.99
C VAL A 104 9.55 13.87 -10.50
N ARG A 105 9.90 12.58 -10.51
CA ARG A 105 11.26 12.10 -10.20
C ARG A 105 11.42 10.68 -10.68
N GLU A 106 12.66 10.28 -11.00
CA GLU A 106 12.98 8.88 -11.23
C GLU A 106 12.70 8.05 -9.98
N ILE A 107 12.15 6.84 -10.20
CA ILE A 107 11.76 5.92 -9.13
C ILE A 107 12.41 4.59 -9.42
N ASN A 108 13.26 4.15 -8.49
CA ASN A 108 13.74 2.78 -8.46
C ASN A 108 12.97 2.03 -7.38
N TYR A 109 12.30 0.94 -7.75
CA TYR A 109 11.55 0.15 -6.79
C TYR A 109 12.45 -0.54 -5.76
N GLU A 110 13.66 -0.92 -6.16
CA GLU A 110 14.62 -1.60 -5.29
C GLU A 110 15.13 -0.65 -4.19
N ASP A 111 15.37 0.61 -4.53
CA ASP A 111 15.86 1.61 -3.58
C ASP A 111 14.72 2.26 -2.78
N ASP A 112 13.67 2.74 -3.46
CA ASP A 112 12.60 3.51 -2.82
C ASP A 112 11.57 2.62 -2.11
N GLY A 113 11.31 1.41 -2.62
CA GLY A 113 10.21 0.55 -2.16
C GLY A 113 8.80 1.15 -2.35
N MET A 114 8.67 2.20 -3.18
CA MET A 114 7.44 2.96 -3.38
C MET A 114 6.69 2.56 -4.66
N TYR A 115 5.37 2.77 -4.65
CA TYR A 115 4.49 2.54 -5.79
C TYR A 115 3.84 3.83 -6.27
N VAL A 116 3.71 3.96 -7.59
CA VAL A 116 2.89 5.01 -8.21
C VAL A 116 1.46 4.50 -8.36
N ILE A 117 0.50 5.31 -7.93
CA ILE A 117 -0.93 5.00 -8.00
C ILE A 117 -1.76 6.20 -8.47
N ASN A 118 -2.95 5.92 -8.97
CA ASN A 118 -3.97 6.93 -9.29
C ASN A 118 -4.69 7.38 -8.00
N LYS A 119 -4.89 8.69 -7.84
CA LYS A 119 -5.54 9.30 -6.66
C LYS A 119 -7.03 8.96 -6.66
N ASP A 120 -7.70 9.18 -7.79
CA ASP A 120 -9.11 8.84 -8.02
C ASP A 120 -9.40 7.32 -8.00
N GLY A 121 -8.38 6.49 -8.25
CA GLY A 121 -8.55 5.04 -8.37
C GLY A 121 -8.93 4.56 -9.77
N ASP A 122 -9.02 5.47 -10.75
CA ASP A 122 -9.23 5.14 -12.15
C ASP A 122 -7.88 4.86 -12.84
N GLY A 123 -7.66 3.60 -13.21
CA GLY A 123 -6.43 3.15 -13.87
C GLY A 123 -6.24 3.67 -15.31
N TYR A 124 -7.30 4.21 -15.92
CA TYR A 124 -7.24 4.85 -17.23
C TYR A 124 -6.73 6.30 -17.15
N ASN A 125 -6.91 6.98 -16.02
CA ASN A 125 -6.54 8.38 -15.83
C ASN A 125 -5.09 8.53 -15.32
N ASN A 126 -4.12 8.46 -16.24
CA ASN A 126 -2.70 8.58 -15.92
C ASN A 126 -2.13 10.00 -16.09
N CYS A 127 -2.97 11.03 -15.89
CA CYS A 127 -2.52 12.42 -15.83
C CYS A 127 -1.60 12.64 -14.62
N VAL A 128 -0.50 13.36 -14.77
CA VAL A 128 0.51 13.60 -13.71
C VAL A 128 -0.13 14.11 -12.42
N LYS A 129 -1.12 15.02 -12.53
CA LYS A 129 -1.83 15.57 -11.36
C LYS A 129 -2.60 14.52 -10.57
N ASN A 130 -3.06 13.46 -11.24
CA ASN A 130 -3.78 12.34 -10.65
C ASN A 130 -2.85 11.24 -10.12
N LEU A 131 -1.54 11.35 -10.29
CA LEU A 131 -0.59 10.36 -9.79
C LEU A 131 -0.05 10.77 -8.42
N LYS A 132 0.21 9.78 -7.57
CA LYS A 132 0.95 9.96 -6.31
C LYS A 132 1.81 8.73 -6.00
N LEU A 133 2.87 8.95 -5.22
CA LEU A 133 3.65 7.89 -4.59
C LEU A 133 2.99 7.44 -3.30
N VAL A 134 3.08 6.13 -3.04
CA VAL A 134 2.66 5.50 -1.78
C VAL A 134 3.60 4.37 -1.42
N THR A 135 3.65 4.06 -0.13
CA THR A 135 4.37 2.89 0.38
C THR A 135 3.62 1.60 0.04
N LYS A 136 4.32 0.46 0.14
CA LYS A 136 3.71 -0.87 0.04
C LYS A 136 2.58 -1.07 1.07
N SER A 137 2.76 -0.55 2.29
CA SER A 137 1.77 -0.66 3.37
C SER A 137 0.49 0.10 3.03
N GLU A 138 0.60 1.36 2.62
CA GLU A 138 -0.54 2.20 2.23
C GLU A 138 -1.32 1.60 1.06
N LYS A 139 -0.60 1.05 0.07
CA LYS A 139 -1.21 0.34 -1.06
C LYS A 139 -2.05 -0.85 -0.59
N SER A 140 -1.55 -1.64 0.36
CA SER A 140 -2.28 -2.79 0.93
C SER A 140 -3.48 -2.34 1.75
N GLN A 141 -3.32 -1.32 2.60
CA GLN A 141 -4.41 -0.78 3.42
C GLN A 141 -5.58 -0.26 2.57
N ARG A 142 -5.28 0.36 1.43
CA ARG A 142 -6.29 0.86 0.49
C ARG A 142 -7.23 -0.23 -0.03
N VAL A 143 -6.77 -1.48 -0.15
CA VAL A 143 -7.63 -2.59 -0.60
C VAL A 143 -8.76 -2.81 0.41
N PHE A 144 -8.46 -2.73 1.70
CA PHE A 144 -9.46 -2.87 2.78
C PHE A 144 -10.36 -1.63 2.90
N ILE A 145 -9.80 -0.42 2.78
CA ILE A 145 -10.57 0.84 2.81
C ILE A 145 -11.59 0.89 1.68
N ARG A 146 -11.25 0.35 0.51
CA ARG A 146 -12.16 0.25 -0.65
C ARG A 146 -13.04 -1.00 -0.62
N GLU A 147 -13.01 -1.75 0.47
CA GLU A 147 -13.81 -2.98 0.67
C GLU A 147 -13.56 -4.06 -0.40
N ARG A 148 -12.39 -4.03 -1.06
CA ARG A 148 -12.01 -4.94 -2.15
C ARG A 148 -11.44 -6.27 -1.68
N ALA A 149 -11.15 -6.38 -0.39
CA ALA A 149 -10.76 -7.63 0.27
C ALA A 149 -11.22 -7.59 1.72
N ASP A 150 -11.48 -8.76 2.30
CA ASP A 150 -11.67 -8.91 3.74
C ASP A 150 -10.35 -9.19 4.42
N SER A 151 -10.21 -8.68 5.65
CA SER A 151 -9.08 -9.05 6.49
C SER A 151 -9.18 -10.52 6.84
N TYR A 152 -8.11 -11.27 6.58
CA TYR A 152 -7.97 -12.67 7.00
C TYR A 152 -8.24 -12.85 8.50
N LEU A 153 -7.94 -11.83 9.31
CA LEU A 153 -8.20 -11.85 10.75
C LEU A 153 -9.69 -11.96 11.11
N LYS A 154 -10.62 -11.62 10.20
CA LYS A 154 -12.06 -11.78 10.43
C LYS A 154 -12.51 -13.24 10.35
N THR A 155 -11.86 -14.04 9.51
CA THR A 155 -12.25 -15.43 9.25
C THR A 155 -11.30 -16.45 9.85
N ALA A 156 -10.18 -16.01 10.44
CA ALA A 156 -9.24 -16.87 11.12
C ALA A 156 -9.89 -17.56 12.34
N ASP A 157 -9.88 -18.90 12.35
CA ASP A 157 -10.24 -19.68 13.54
C ASP A 157 -9.19 -19.46 14.65
N ARG A 158 -9.64 -18.92 15.78
CA ARG A 158 -8.80 -18.63 16.95
C ARG A 158 -9.02 -19.62 18.09
N SER A 159 -9.80 -20.68 17.89
CA SER A 159 -10.11 -21.69 18.91
C SER A 159 -8.86 -22.32 19.53
N LYS A 160 -7.82 -22.54 18.71
CA LYS A 160 -6.53 -23.12 19.12
C LYS A 160 -5.50 -22.09 19.59
N TRP A 161 -5.81 -20.79 19.52
CA TRP A 161 -4.85 -19.77 19.91
C TRP A 161 -4.69 -19.77 21.43
N LYS A 162 -3.46 -19.99 21.90
CA LYS A 162 -3.17 -19.94 23.33
C LYS A 162 -3.40 -18.50 23.80
N ASN A 163 -4.47 -18.28 24.56
CA ASN A 163 -4.79 -17.00 25.19
C ASN A 163 -3.76 -16.64 26.28
N TYR A 164 -2.51 -16.35 25.91
CA TYR A 164 -1.53 -15.79 26.84
C TYR A 164 -1.90 -14.33 27.11
N GLY A 165 -2.31 -14.02 28.35
CA GLY A 165 -2.43 -12.64 28.83
C GLY A 165 -3.60 -11.80 28.30
N GLY A 166 -4.63 -12.40 27.71
CA GLY A 166 -5.85 -11.69 27.28
C GLY A 166 -6.71 -11.14 28.42
N TYR A 167 -7.61 -10.20 28.10
CA TYR A 167 -8.56 -9.57 29.05
C TYR A 167 -9.36 -10.61 29.86
N THR A 168 -9.65 -11.77 29.25
CA THR A 168 -10.39 -12.90 29.83
C THR A 168 -9.63 -13.69 30.90
N ARG A 169 -8.30 -13.51 31.03
CA ARG A 169 -7.48 -14.12 32.10
C ARG A 169 -7.02 -13.09 33.14
N ARG A 170 -7.57 -11.87 33.12
CA ARG A 170 -7.38 -10.91 34.19
C ARG A 170 -8.15 -11.44 35.40
N LEU A 171 -7.40 -11.93 36.38
CA LEU A 171 -7.97 -12.33 37.65
C LEU A 171 -8.09 -11.08 38.52
N PRO A 172 -9.32 -10.65 38.86
CA PRO A 172 -9.51 -9.54 39.79
C PRO A 172 -8.97 -9.92 41.16
N VAL A 173 -8.46 -8.93 41.88
CA VAL A 173 -7.86 -9.11 43.20
C VAL A 173 -8.37 -8.08 44.19
N LYS A 174 -8.56 -8.52 45.43
CA LYS A 174 -8.94 -7.69 46.58
C LYS A 174 -7.72 -7.50 47.47
N GLN A 175 -7.50 -6.27 47.93
CA GLN A 175 -6.43 -5.88 48.84
C GLN A 175 -7.00 -5.67 50.24
N TYR A 176 -6.32 -6.22 51.24
CA TYR A 176 -6.68 -6.14 52.64
C TYR A 176 -5.52 -5.59 53.47
N SER A 177 -5.85 -4.92 54.56
CA SER A 177 -4.91 -4.61 55.64
C SER A 177 -4.53 -5.89 56.41
N ILE A 178 -3.41 -5.88 57.15
CA ILE A 178 -3.00 -6.96 58.06
C ILE A 178 -4.11 -7.31 59.06
N LYS A 179 -4.90 -6.32 59.47
CA LYS A 179 -6.07 -6.51 60.37
C LYS A 179 -7.32 -7.06 59.68
N GLY A 180 -7.24 -7.42 58.39
CA GLY A 180 -8.35 -8.01 57.63
C GLY A 180 -9.35 -7.02 57.03
N LYS A 181 -9.15 -5.70 57.16
CA LYS A 181 -10.03 -4.69 56.55
C LYS A 181 -9.79 -4.60 55.04
N LEU A 182 -10.86 -4.69 54.23
CA LEU A 182 -10.80 -4.48 52.78
C LEU A 182 -10.41 -3.03 52.48
N MET A 183 -9.39 -2.85 51.64
CA MET A 183 -8.87 -1.54 51.25
C MET A 183 -9.06 -1.23 49.77
N GLY A 184 -9.13 -2.24 48.91
CA GLY A 184 -9.26 -2.01 47.48
C GLY A 184 -9.70 -3.25 46.72
N HIS A 185 -10.34 -3.00 45.57
CA HIS A 185 -10.70 -3.99 44.57
C HIS A 185 -10.13 -3.55 43.23
N TYR A 186 -9.49 -4.47 42.51
CA TYR A 186 -8.81 -4.20 41.26
C TYR A 186 -9.21 -5.23 40.22
N GLU A 187 -9.47 -4.78 38.99
CA GLU A 187 -9.91 -5.62 37.87
C GLU A 187 -8.76 -6.53 37.37
N SER A 188 -7.51 -6.24 37.77
CA SER A 188 -6.37 -7.10 37.46
C SER A 188 -5.20 -6.91 38.43
N ILE A 189 -4.36 -7.95 38.53
CA ILE A 189 -3.07 -7.88 39.25
C ILE A 189 -2.16 -6.76 38.71
N ARG A 190 -2.19 -6.49 37.40
CA ARG A 190 -1.39 -5.39 36.80
C ARG A 190 -1.84 -4.03 37.32
N GLU A 191 -3.16 -3.81 37.39
CA GLU A 191 -3.73 -2.58 37.94
C GLU A 191 -3.40 -2.43 39.43
N ALA A 192 -3.57 -3.50 40.21
CA ALA A 192 -3.19 -3.54 41.61
C ALA A 192 -1.71 -3.19 41.83
N SER A 193 -0.82 -3.77 41.02
CA SER A 193 0.62 -3.51 41.06
C SER A 193 0.96 -2.05 40.74
N GLN A 194 0.29 -1.45 39.75
CA GLN A 194 0.50 -0.05 39.38
C GLN A 194 0.02 0.92 40.48
N LYS A 195 -1.13 0.65 41.10
CA LYS A 195 -1.71 1.53 42.13
C LYS A 195 -1.04 1.40 43.50
N THR A 196 -0.56 0.20 43.85
CA THR A 196 0.04 -0.07 45.18
C THR A 196 1.56 -0.15 45.17
N GLY A 197 2.18 -0.18 43.98
CA GLY A 197 3.62 -0.38 43.82
C GLY A 197 4.11 -1.79 44.20
N CYS A 198 3.23 -2.72 44.57
CA CYS A 198 3.58 -4.11 44.86
C CYS A 198 3.99 -4.85 43.58
N GLY A 199 4.92 -5.80 43.66
CA GLY A 199 5.30 -6.59 42.50
C GLY A 199 4.16 -7.53 42.05
N GLN A 200 3.91 -7.65 40.75
CA GLN A 200 2.85 -8.54 40.23
C GLN A 200 3.02 -9.99 40.69
N LYS A 201 4.26 -10.50 40.70
CA LYS A 201 4.57 -11.84 41.22
C LYS A 201 4.27 -11.98 42.71
N GLU A 202 4.57 -10.95 43.50
CA GLU A 202 4.32 -10.96 44.95
C GLU A 202 2.82 -10.97 45.25
N ILE A 203 2.03 -10.16 44.54
CA ILE A 203 0.57 -10.17 44.65
C ILE A 203 0.03 -11.57 44.32
N ILE A 204 0.54 -12.22 43.28
CA ILE A 204 0.15 -13.60 42.89
C ILE A 204 0.49 -14.61 43.99
N LEU A 205 1.70 -14.55 44.56
CA LEU A 205 2.14 -15.48 45.60
C LEU A 205 1.32 -15.30 46.89
N VAL A 206 0.99 -14.06 47.26
CA VAL A 206 0.13 -13.77 48.42
C VAL A 206 -1.31 -14.21 48.17
N ALA A 207 -1.88 -13.88 47.00
CA ALA A 207 -3.23 -14.30 46.65
C ALA A 207 -3.41 -15.82 46.51
N ARG A 208 -2.32 -16.57 46.26
CA ARG A 208 -2.28 -18.04 46.28
C ARG A 208 -2.06 -18.63 47.69
N GLY A 209 -1.78 -17.80 48.69
CA GLY A 209 -1.47 -18.24 50.05
C GLY A 209 -0.06 -18.80 50.23
N ILE A 210 0.83 -18.64 49.24
CA ILE A 210 2.24 -19.07 49.34
C ILE A 210 3.01 -18.10 50.24
N HIS A 211 2.74 -16.80 50.09
CA HIS A 211 3.27 -15.75 50.96
C HIS A 211 2.15 -15.20 51.86
N HIS A 212 2.49 -14.80 53.08
CA HIS A 212 1.50 -14.24 54.02
C HIS A 212 1.12 -12.79 53.68
N GLN A 213 2.07 -11.97 53.23
CA GLN A 213 1.84 -10.57 52.87
C GLN A 213 2.90 -10.05 51.90
N THR A 214 2.59 -8.95 51.21
CA THR A 214 3.60 -8.13 50.51
C THR A 214 3.35 -6.66 50.80
N LYS A 215 4.41 -5.90 51.11
CA LYS A 215 4.37 -4.47 51.46
C LYS A 215 3.30 -4.09 52.51
N GLY A 216 3.07 -4.97 53.49
CA GLY A 216 2.06 -4.77 54.55
C GLY A 216 0.61 -5.00 54.11
N TYR A 217 0.40 -5.62 52.95
CA TYR A 217 -0.92 -5.92 52.39
C TYR A 217 -1.13 -7.42 52.19
N ILE A 218 -2.36 -7.85 52.43
CA ILE A 218 -2.84 -9.20 52.13
C ILE A 218 -3.66 -9.12 50.85
N TRP A 219 -3.47 -10.07 49.95
CA TRP A 219 -4.14 -10.13 48.66
C TRP A 219 -4.95 -11.41 48.57
N ARG A 220 -6.13 -11.33 47.95
CA ARG A 220 -6.95 -12.51 47.59
C ARG A 220 -7.53 -12.33 46.19
N TYR A 221 -7.70 -13.42 45.46
CA TYR A 221 -8.51 -13.40 44.24
C TYR A 221 -9.95 -13.02 44.59
N ALA A 222 -10.57 -12.20 43.75
CA ALA A 222 -11.89 -11.64 44.02
C ALA A 222 -13.02 -12.63 43.83
#